data_AF-A0A6A0AVG7-F1
#
_entry.id   AF-A0A6A0AVG7-F1
#
_cell.length_a   1.000
_cell.length_b   1.000
_cell.length_c   1.000
_cell.angle_alpha   90.00
_cell.angle_beta   90.00
_cell.angle_gamma   90.00
#
_symmetry.space_group_name_H-M   'P 1'
#
loop_
_entity.id
_entity.type
_entity.pdbx_description
1 polymer ?
#
loop_
_entity_poly.entity_id
_entity_poly.type
_entity_poly.pdbx_seq_one_letter_code
_entity_poly.pdbx_strand_id
1 'polypeptide(L)'
;MYGIAHAVVTSLGCSPALGFVHSGHELSFVMDIADLYKTEIGIPLAFDVAAQDEEDVGSRTRRALRDRINETSLLNRCVDDIKRLLLPEPAGPAAGDHQDTTPGETSDVVTLHSDGGRQVPSGVNYGGGDDYGDSLW
;
A
#
# COMPACT_ATOMS: atom_id res chain seq x y z
N MET A 1 12.05 -12.48 -1.50
CA MET A 1 11.34 -11.45 -2.30
C MET A 1 9.93 -11.21 -1.79
N TYR A 2 9.00 -12.17 -1.91
CA TYR A 2 7.60 -11.96 -1.48
C TYR A 2 7.43 -11.52 -0.03
N GLY A 3 8.18 -12.09 0.91
CA GLY A 3 8.09 -11.67 2.32
C GLY A 3 8.50 -10.20 2.56
N ILE A 4 9.42 -9.67 1.74
CA ILE A 4 9.85 -8.26 1.82
C ILE A 4 8.80 -7.37 1.18
N ALA A 5 8.31 -7.73 -0.01
CA ALA A 5 7.22 -7.01 -0.65
C ALA A 5 5.99 -6.94 0.26
N HIS A 6 5.61 -8.06 0.89
CA HIS A 6 4.51 -8.09 1.85
C HIS A 6 4.77 -7.16 3.03
N ALA A 7 5.97 -7.21 3.64
CA ALA A 7 6.31 -6.34 4.76
C ALA A 7 6.21 -4.85 4.38
N VAL A 8 6.69 -4.44 3.19
CA VAL A 8 6.61 -3.04 2.74
C VAL A 8 5.15 -2.65 2.43
N VAL A 9 4.42 -3.49 1.69
CA VAL A 9 3.00 -3.26 1.34
C VAL A 9 2.17 -3.04 2.60
N THR A 10 2.28 -3.91 3.61
CA THR A 10 1.51 -3.76 4.85
C THR A 10 2.00 -2.59 5.71
N SER A 11 3.31 -2.31 5.73
CA SER A 11 3.86 -1.17 6.48
C SER A 11 3.43 0.19 5.91
N LEU A 12 3.11 0.27 4.62
CA LEU A 12 2.55 1.46 3.98
C LEU A 12 1.02 1.56 4.13
N GLY A 13 0.39 0.61 4.82
CA GLY A 13 -1.08 0.57 4.98
C GLY A 13 -1.83 0.13 3.71
N CYS A 14 -1.13 -0.40 2.71
CA CYS A 14 -1.75 -0.92 1.51
C CYS A 14 -2.38 -2.31 1.76
N SER A 15 -3.43 -2.64 1.00
CA SER A 15 -4.04 -3.97 1.05
C SER A 15 -3.26 -4.98 0.19
N PRO A 16 -2.76 -6.10 0.75
CA PRO A 16 -2.07 -7.15 -0.02
C PRO A 16 -2.93 -7.81 -1.10
N ALA A 17 -4.26 -7.81 -0.93
CA ALA A 17 -5.20 -8.51 -1.80
C ALA A 17 -5.58 -7.72 -3.07
N LEU A 18 -5.33 -6.40 -3.10
CA LEU A 18 -5.73 -5.51 -4.20
C LEU A 18 -4.59 -5.39 -5.23
N GLY A 19 -4.33 -6.47 -5.97
CA GLY A 19 -3.38 -6.46 -7.09
C GLY A 19 -3.93 -5.79 -8.34
N PHE A 20 -3.01 -5.35 -9.21
CA PHE A 20 -3.26 -4.77 -10.52
C PHE A 20 -3.10 -5.81 -11.64
N VAL A 21 -2.02 -6.60 -11.60
CA VAL A 21 -1.74 -7.63 -12.62
C VAL A 21 -2.20 -8.99 -12.11
N HIS A 22 -1.76 -9.37 -10.92
CA HIS A 22 -2.30 -10.54 -10.23
C HIS A 22 -3.66 -10.21 -9.60
N SER A 23 -4.57 -11.17 -9.60
CA SER A 23 -5.90 -11.04 -9.01
C SER A 23 -6.41 -12.38 -8.50
N GLY A 24 -7.47 -12.36 -7.67
CA GLY A 24 -8.08 -13.57 -7.12
C GLY A 24 -7.29 -14.24 -5.99
N HIS A 25 -6.23 -13.59 -5.49
CA HIS A 25 -5.39 -14.09 -4.41
C HIS A 25 -5.20 -13.05 -3.30
N GLU A 26 -5.12 -13.47 -2.04
CA GLU A 26 -4.95 -12.56 -0.88
C GLU A 26 -3.62 -11.80 -0.87
N LEU A 27 -2.65 -12.28 -1.66
CA LEU A 27 -1.32 -11.69 -1.85
C LEU A 27 -1.10 -11.12 -3.25
N SER A 28 -2.18 -10.79 -3.98
CA SER A 28 -2.09 -10.32 -5.38
C SER A 28 -1.15 -9.14 -5.54
N PHE A 29 -1.28 -8.09 -4.73
CA PHE A 29 -0.42 -6.91 -4.81
C PHE A 29 1.03 -7.21 -4.39
N VAL A 30 1.22 -8.14 -3.45
CA VAL A 30 2.56 -8.60 -3.06
C VAL A 30 3.29 -9.28 -4.21
N MET A 31 2.58 -10.08 -5.00
CA MET A 31 3.16 -10.73 -6.19
C MET A 31 3.53 -9.68 -7.24
N ASP A 32 2.65 -8.71 -7.50
CA ASP A 32 2.93 -7.60 -8.42
C ASP A 32 4.23 -6.86 -8.04
N ILE A 33 4.36 -6.47 -6.77
CA ILE A 33 5.54 -5.72 -6.30
C ILE A 33 6.79 -6.60 -6.26
N ALA A 34 6.70 -7.85 -5.82
CA ALA A 34 7.85 -8.76 -5.78
C ALA A 34 8.43 -9.03 -7.18
N ASP A 35 7.57 -9.03 -8.19
CA ASP A 35 7.94 -9.35 -9.57
C ASP A 35 8.73 -8.25 -10.26
N LEU A 36 8.61 -7.00 -9.80
CA LEU A 36 9.45 -5.89 -10.26
C LEU A 36 10.95 -6.16 -10.04
N TYR A 37 11.30 -6.98 -9.04
CA TYR A 37 12.68 -7.19 -8.61
C TYR A 37 13.20 -8.61 -8.85
N LYS A 38 12.35 -9.55 -9.26
CA LYS A 38 12.74 -10.96 -9.46
C LYS A 38 13.82 -11.11 -10.52
N THR A 39 13.67 -10.45 -11.66
CA THR A 39 14.58 -10.58 -12.80
C THR A 39 15.91 -9.88 -12.57
N GLU A 40 15.89 -8.77 -11.85
CA GLU A 40 17.08 -7.99 -11.51
C GLU A 40 17.90 -8.63 -10.38
N ILE A 41 17.23 -9.19 -9.36
CA ILE A 41 17.88 -9.64 -8.12
C ILE A 41 17.73 -11.15 -7.92
N GLY A 42 16.49 -11.63 -7.82
CA GLY A 42 16.21 -12.98 -7.35
C GLY A 42 16.72 -14.09 -8.26
N ILE A 43 16.47 -13.96 -9.56
CA ILE A 43 16.80 -14.97 -10.57
C ILE A 43 18.33 -15.07 -10.76
N PRO A 44 19.08 -14.00 -11.06
CA PRO A 44 20.53 -14.10 -11.24
C PRO A 44 21.22 -14.68 -10.01
N LEU A 45 20.85 -14.20 -8.82
CA LEU A 45 21.43 -14.67 -7.57
C LEU A 45 21.18 -16.15 -7.31
N ALA A 46 20.00 -16.67 -7.67
CA ALA A 46 19.70 -18.08 -7.52
C ALA A 46 20.61 -18.94 -8.40
N PHE A 47 20.88 -18.50 -9.64
CA PHE A 47 21.83 -19.17 -10.53
C PHE A 47 23.27 -19.09 -10.01
N ASP A 48 23.70 -17.93 -9.52
CA ASP A 48 25.05 -17.76 -8.93
C ASP A 48 25.28 -18.69 -7.74
N VAL A 49 24.28 -18.86 -6.87
CA VAL A 49 24.38 -19.74 -5.69
C VAL A 49 24.34 -21.21 -6.10
N ALA A 50 23.50 -21.57 -7.08
CA ALA A 50 23.40 -22.93 -7.60
C ALA A 50 24.67 -23.37 -8.33
N ALA A 51 25.39 -22.45 -8.97
CA ALA A 51 26.63 -22.76 -9.68
C ALA A 51 27.82 -23.06 -8.75
N GLN A 52 27.72 -22.76 -7.45
CA GLN A 52 28.81 -22.96 -6.49
C GLN A 52 28.89 -24.39 -5.95
N ASP A 53 27.77 -24.90 -5.42
CA ASP A 53 27.67 -26.21 -4.78
C ASP A 53 26.17 -26.60 -4.65
N GLU A 54 25.87 -27.88 -4.44
CA GLU A 54 24.49 -28.40 -4.26
C GLU A 54 24.08 -28.49 -2.78
N GLU A 55 25.03 -28.45 -1.84
CA GLU A 55 24.78 -28.53 -0.41
C GLU A 55 24.20 -27.21 0.13
N ASP A 56 23.15 -27.30 0.94
CA ASP A 56 22.53 -26.17 1.63
C ASP A 56 22.11 -24.97 0.75
N VAL A 57 21.79 -25.21 -0.54
CA VAL A 57 21.42 -24.16 -1.52
C VAL A 57 20.38 -23.20 -0.95
N GLY A 58 19.31 -23.70 -0.33
CA GLY A 58 18.26 -22.84 0.22
C GLY A 58 18.75 -21.86 1.29
N SER A 59 19.62 -22.31 2.20
CA SER A 59 20.18 -21.47 3.26
C SER A 59 21.19 -20.45 2.70
N ARG A 60 22.03 -20.87 1.76
CA ARG A 60 22.98 -19.98 1.07
C ARG A 60 22.25 -18.91 0.26
N THR A 61 21.23 -19.29 -0.52
CA THR A 61 20.41 -18.34 -1.29
C THR A 61 19.75 -17.32 -0.39
N ARG A 62 19.19 -17.71 0.76
CA ARG A 62 18.59 -16.75 1.70
C ARG A 62 19.60 -15.75 2.28
N ARG A 63 20.82 -16.21 2.61
CA ARG A 63 21.89 -15.33 3.11
C ARG A 63 22.35 -14.35 2.02
N ALA A 64 22.71 -14.88 0.86
CA ALA A 64 23.13 -14.06 -0.28
C ALA A 64 22.04 -13.05 -0.70
N LEU A 65 20.77 -13.45 -0.62
CA LEU A 65 19.65 -12.57 -0.97
C LEU A 65 19.55 -11.44 0.05
N ARG A 66 19.66 -11.75 1.34
CA ARG A 66 19.67 -10.75 2.42
C ARG A 66 20.80 -9.73 2.24
N ASP A 67 22.00 -10.21 1.92
CA ASP A 67 23.15 -9.34 1.72
C ASP A 67 22.92 -8.42 0.51
N ARG A 68 22.46 -8.97 -0.61
CA ARG A 68 22.12 -8.19 -1.81
C ARG A 68 21.01 -7.16 -1.57
N ILE A 69 19.99 -7.50 -0.80
CA ILE A 69 18.90 -6.58 -0.42
C ILE A 69 19.43 -5.38 0.36
N ASN A 70 20.35 -5.64 1.30
CA ASN A 70 20.95 -4.59 2.11
C ASN A 70 21.86 -3.69 1.25
N GLU A 71 22.72 -4.29 0.42
CA GLU A 71 23.60 -3.57 -0.52
C GLU A 71 22.83 -2.66 -1.47
N THR A 72 21.68 -3.12 -1.97
CA THR A 72 20.84 -2.37 -2.92
C THR A 72 19.83 -1.45 -2.24
N SER A 73 19.75 -1.46 -0.91
CA SER A 73 18.71 -0.74 -0.15
C SER A 73 17.29 -1.02 -0.68
N LEU A 74 17.00 -2.28 -1.03
CA LEU A 74 15.80 -2.64 -1.78
C LEU A 74 14.49 -2.23 -1.07
N LEU A 75 14.46 -2.21 0.27
CA LEU A 75 13.27 -1.80 1.02
C LEU A 75 12.92 -0.33 0.75
N ASN A 76 13.91 0.57 0.71
CA ASN A 76 13.68 1.99 0.42
C ASN A 76 13.17 2.16 -1.01
N ARG A 77 13.82 1.48 -1.97
CA ARG A 77 13.37 1.47 -3.37
C ARG A 77 11.94 0.95 -3.52
N CYS A 78 11.58 -0.12 -2.80
CA CYS A 78 10.23 -0.68 -2.79
C CYS A 78 9.19 0.31 -2.24
N VAL A 79 9.53 1.07 -1.20
CA VAL A 79 8.68 2.14 -0.67
C VAL A 79 8.46 3.23 -1.73
N ASP A 80 9.54 3.69 -2.36
CA ASP A 80 9.47 4.76 -3.35
C ASP A 80 8.70 4.34 -4.61
N ASP A 81 8.89 3.09 -5.07
CA ASP A 81 8.16 2.53 -6.20
C ASP A 81 6.66 2.42 -5.92
N ILE A 82 6.26 1.97 -4.72
CA ILE A 82 4.84 1.91 -4.34
C ILE A 82 4.24 3.32 -4.24
N LYS A 83 4.96 4.28 -3.64
CA LYS A 83 4.50 5.69 -3.57
C LYS A 83 4.31 6.28 -4.95
N ARG A 84 5.27 6.10 -5.85
CA ARG A 84 5.18 6.57 -7.24
C ARG A 84 4.06 5.89 -8.02
N LEU A 85 3.74 4.63 -7.71
CA LEU A 85 2.65 3.89 -8.34
C LEU A 85 1.27 4.40 -7.89
N LEU A 86 1.11 4.70 -6.59
CA LEU A 86 -0.21 4.95 -5.98
C LEU A 86 -0.53 6.43 -5.78
N LEU A 87 0.47 7.27 -5.56
CA LEU A 87 0.26 8.69 -5.32
C LEU A 87 0.29 9.44 -6.67
N PRO A 88 -0.57 10.45 -6.84
CA PRO A 88 -0.49 11.33 -8.00
C PRO A 88 0.87 12.03 -8.01
N GLU A 89 1.46 12.14 -9.20
CA GLU A 89 2.58 13.06 -9.42
C GLU A 89 2.18 14.45 -8.93
N PRO A 90 3.07 15.24 -8.29
CA PRO A 90 2.74 16.57 -7.84
C PRO A 90 2.34 17.40 -9.06
N ALA A 91 1.03 17.54 -9.27
CA ALA A 91 0.48 18.34 -10.32
C ALA A 91 0.97 19.78 -10.11
N GLY A 92 1.56 20.37 -11.15
CA GLY A 92 1.62 21.83 -11.24
C GLY A 92 0.21 22.42 -11.04
N PRO A 93 0.10 23.73 -10.73
CA PRO A 93 -1.12 24.30 -10.18
C PRO A 93 -2.25 24.31 -11.23
N ALA A 94 -3.12 23.29 -11.19
CA ALA A 94 -4.44 23.29 -11.81
C ALA A 94 -5.27 22.17 -11.14
N ALA A 95 -6.15 22.53 -10.21
CA ALA A 95 -7.57 22.82 -10.46
C ALA A 95 -8.44 21.55 -10.49
N GLY A 96 -8.92 21.18 -9.30
CA GLY A 96 -10.00 20.24 -9.05
C GLY A 96 -10.33 20.32 -7.55
N ASP A 97 -11.57 20.69 -7.22
CA ASP A 97 -12.07 21.07 -5.89
C ASP A 97 -12.08 19.94 -4.85
N HIS A 98 -10.93 19.34 -4.56
CA HIS A 98 -10.72 18.55 -3.36
C HIS A 98 -9.88 19.38 -2.37
N GLN A 99 -10.58 20.29 -1.69
CA GLN A 99 -10.07 20.99 -0.52
C GLN A 99 -9.93 20.00 0.65
N ASP A 100 -8.78 19.32 0.73
CA ASP A 100 -8.03 18.95 1.95
C ASP A 100 -7.01 17.88 1.54
N THR A 101 -5.72 18.17 1.50
CA THR A 101 -4.93 18.29 2.72
C THR A 101 -3.58 18.91 2.35
N THR A 102 -3.24 20.01 3.00
CA THR A 102 -1.83 20.43 3.12
C THR A 102 -1.08 19.28 3.82
N PRO A 103 0.05 18.77 3.29
CA PRO A 103 0.83 17.72 3.94
C PRO A 103 1.42 18.26 5.25
N GLY A 104 0.66 18.19 6.35
CA GLY A 104 1.04 18.79 7.63
C GLY A 104 -0.12 18.97 8.61
N GLU A 105 -1.36 19.07 8.13
CA GLU A 105 -2.56 19.17 8.99
C GLU A 105 -3.53 18.02 8.71
N THR A 106 -3.09 16.78 8.93
CA THR A 106 -4.03 15.67 9.10
C THR A 106 -4.51 15.69 10.54
N SER A 107 -5.49 16.53 10.87
CA SER A 107 -6.21 16.34 12.14
C SER A 107 -6.90 14.99 12.10
N ASP A 108 -6.75 14.20 13.16
CA ASP A 108 -7.47 12.93 13.35
C ASP A 108 -8.98 13.21 13.49
N VAL A 109 -9.66 13.33 12.35
CA VAL A 109 -11.07 13.68 12.26
C VAL A 109 -11.84 12.48 11.74
N VAL A 110 -12.73 11.96 12.58
CA VAL A 110 -13.65 10.89 12.22
C VAL A 110 -14.93 11.51 11.63
N THR A 111 -15.28 11.13 10.40
CA THR A 111 -16.47 11.59 9.69
C THR A 111 -17.44 10.43 9.41
N LEU A 112 -18.69 10.76 9.07
CA LEU A 112 -19.68 9.85 8.53
C LEU A 112 -19.88 10.17 7.05
N HIS A 113 -19.86 9.13 6.20
CA HIS A 113 -20.15 9.29 4.77
C HIS A 113 -21.67 9.32 4.55
N SER A 114 -22.15 10.41 3.94
CA SER A 114 -23.56 10.64 3.57
C SER A 114 -23.73 10.57 2.04
N ASP A 115 -24.97 10.65 1.57
CA ASP A 115 -25.28 10.63 0.15
C ASP A 115 -24.67 11.82 -0.61
N GLY A 116 -24.45 11.65 -1.90
CA GLY A 116 -23.91 12.71 -2.76
C GLY A 116 -22.44 13.06 -2.50
N GLY A 117 -21.68 12.18 -1.84
CA GLY A 117 -20.26 12.38 -1.53
C GLY A 117 -20.01 13.37 -0.38
N ARG A 118 -21.06 13.72 0.37
CA ARG A 118 -20.94 14.59 1.54
C ARG A 118 -20.41 13.80 2.73
N GLN A 119 -19.43 14.37 3.44
CA GLN A 119 -19.01 13.87 4.75
C GLN A 119 -19.58 14.79 5.85
N VAL A 120 -20.07 14.20 6.94
CA VAL A 120 -20.59 14.95 8.11
C VAL A 120 -19.82 14.58 9.37
N PRO A 121 -19.74 15.47 10.38
CA PRO A 121 -19.06 15.16 11.64
C PRO A 121 -19.59 13.88 12.32
N SER A 122 -18.70 13.04 12.85
CA SER A 122 -19.09 11.94 13.75
C SER A 122 -19.43 12.45 15.16
N GLY A 123 -20.06 11.62 16.00
CA GLY A 123 -20.39 11.97 17.39
C GLY A 123 -21.52 13.00 17.55
N VAL A 124 -22.16 13.40 16.45
CA VAL A 124 -23.32 14.30 16.45
C VAL A 124 -24.59 13.50 16.19
N ASN A 125 -25.66 13.79 16.95
CA ASN A 125 -26.98 13.26 16.68
C ASN A 125 -27.65 14.05 15.55
N TYR A 126 -27.97 13.39 14.44
CA TYR A 126 -28.65 13.98 13.29
C TYR A 126 -30.16 13.70 13.26
N GLY A 127 -30.70 12.99 14.25
CA GLY A 127 -32.14 12.86 14.46
C GLY A 127 -32.71 14.21 14.89
N GLY A 128 -33.53 14.82 14.03
CA GLY A 128 -34.23 16.07 14.35
C GLY A 128 -35.15 15.91 15.55
N GLY A 129 -35.14 16.90 16.45
CA GLY A 129 -36.04 17.00 17.60
C GLY A 129 -37.46 17.45 17.26
N ASP A 130 -37.87 17.49 15.98
CA ASP A 130 -39.10 18.13 15.54
C ASP A 130 -39.95 17.23 14.61
N ASP A 131 -40.09 15.93 14.92
CA ASP A 131 -41.06 15.05 14.23
C ASP A 131 -42.14 14.46 15.17
N TYR A 132 -42.26 15.01 16.39
CA TYR A 132 -43.32 14.70 17.34
C TYR A 132 -43.97 15.97 17.91
N GLY A 133 -44.83 16.61 17.11
CA GLY A 133 -45.74 17.69 17.49
C GLY A 133 -46.12 18.47 16.24
N ASP A 134 -47.32 18.37 15.66
CA ASP A 134 -48.62 18.55 16.27
C ASP A 134 -49.68 17.92 15.36
N SER A 135 -50.08 16.68 15.62
CA SER A 135 -51.36 16.16 15.13
C SER A 135 -52.20 15.80 16.35
N LEU A 136 -52.64 16.85 17.05
CA LEU A 136 -53.78 16.81 17.95
C LEU A 136 -54.99 16.21 17.22
N TRP A 137 -55.66 15.34 17.97
CA TRP A 137 -57.02 14.82 17.83
C TRP A 137 -57.98 15.66 16.98
#